data_AF-A0A7Y0LCZ9-F1
#
_entry.id   AF-A0A7Y0LCZ9-F1
#
_cell.length_a   1.000
_cell.length_b   1.000
_cell.length_c   1.000
_cell.angle_alpha   90.00
_cell.angle_beta   90.00
_cell.angle_gamma   90.00
#
_symmetry.space_group_name_H-M   'P 1'
#
loop_
_entity.id
_entity.type
_entity.pdbx_description
1 polymer ?
#
loop_
_entity_poly.entity_id
_entity_poly.type
_entity_poly.pdbx_seq_one_letter_code
_entity_poly.pdbx_strand_id
1 'polypeptide(L)'
;MKHLKAIFVVIIIVLTTSSNAGVIFGTDGNLGGGSRWNADHYIHNGLERSLDGGLRYSMQGGSFEAYRDAFVWDTIPSISDFTTAIKQSFNAWTVPDPFTGLTTSLSFINDSDNTTAVGNGFATVNVLGAEIDLLASNAGGSGMRGTAYFNASSNNVTLTSGTTNYANSYSIIGADINMNNNVGTVWSLDWFTRILTHEIGHAIGMGDLEDAQTFGFIDDNFDPNDPVGTLNNSWALQINPLNPADSIGLSQYFNLTPNHLTNAGVDLLMESRGVGVGPNNPLENLMPLTNDEYATRQFLYPTFLEVDIPEPSTLIIFGLGILALRLNRKST
;
A
#
# COMPACT_ATOMS: atom_id res chain seq x y z
N MET A 1 -10.04 64.33 -1.81
CA MET A 1 -9.09 63.23 -2.08
C MET A 1 -9.33 62.12 -1.07
N LYS A 2 -9.98 61.03 -1.50
CA LYS A 2 -9.40 59.68 -1.56
C LYS A 2 -8.86 59.16 -0.21
N HIS A 3 -9.73 58.42 0.49
CA HIS A 3 -9.42 57.69 1.71
C HIS A 3 -8.33 56.63 1.48
N LEU A 4 -7.31 56.63 2.32
CA LEU A 4 -6.30 55.58 2.35
C LEU A 4 -6.87 54.37 3.11
N LYS A 5 -7.39 53.38 2.39
CA LYS A 5 -7.74 52.08 3.00
C LYS A 5 -6.44 51.31 3.23
N ALA A 6 -6.01 51.20 4.49
CA ALA A 6 -4.95 50.28 4.87
C ALA A 6 -5.45 48.85 4.63
N ILE A 7 -4.81 48.13 3.70
CA ILE A 7 -5.04 46.70 3.50
C ILE A 7 -4.17 45.97 4.52
N PHE A 8 -4.80 45.37 5.53
CA PHE A 8 -4.14 44.37 6.36
C PHE A 8 -3.94 43.11 5.51
N VAL A 9 -2.71 42.88 5.05
CA VAL A 9 -2.31 41.56 4.55
C VAL A 9 -1.91 40.74 5.76
N VAL A 10 -2.82 39.89 6.24
CA VAL A 10 -2.46 38.83 7.18
C VAL A 10 -1.79 37.73 6.38
N ILE A 11 -0.46 37.72 6.36
CA ILE A 11 0.28 36.52 5.93
C ILE A 11 0.14 35.52 7.09
N ILE A 12 -0.81 34.60 6.96
CA ILE A 12 -0.81 33.40 7.79
C ILE A 12 0.31 32.52 7.23
N ILE A 13 1.50 32.64 7.82
CA ILE A 13 2.48 31.56 7.74
C ILE A 13 1.92 30.44 8.60
N VAL A 14 1.15 29.54 7.98
CA VAL A 14 0.89 28.23 8.57
C VAL A 14 2.24 27.52 8.53
N LEU A 15 2.93 27.47 9.67
CA LEU A 15 3.92 26.43 9.89
C LEU A 15 3.11 25.14 10.00
N THR A 16 3.01 24.41 8.89
CA THR A 16 2.43 23.07 8.87
C THR A 16 3.38 22.14 9.59
N THR A 17 2.99 21.71 10.78
CA THR A 17 3.52 20.51 11.42
C THR A 17 2.73 19.34 10.85
N SER A 18 3.40 18.51 10.06
CA SER A 18 2.87 17.35 9.36
C SER A 18 2.96 16.08 10.22
N SER A 19 2.75 14.88 9.63
CA SER A 19 2.95 13.61 10.31
C SER A 19 3.00 12.36 9.40
N ASN A 20 3.98 11.46 9.53
CA ASN A 20 3.89 9.98 9.36
C ASN A 20 4.57 9.31 8.16
N ALA A 21 4.65 7.97 8.25
CA ALA A 21 5.84 7.19 8.03
C ALA A 21 5.55 5.83 7.35
N GLY A 22 6.40 5.40 6.42
CA GLY A 22 6.41 4.00 5.97
C GLY A 22 7.75 3.47 5.48
N VAL A 23 7.97 2.16 5.63
CA VAL A 23 9.21 1.46 5.27
C VAL A 23 9.02 0.71 3.95
N ILE A 24 10.06 0.65 3.11
CA ILE A 24 10.09 -0.10 1.85
C ILE A 24 11.38 -0.93 1.80
N PHE A 25 11.28 -2.20 1.43
CA PHE A 25 12.44 -3.09 1.40
C PHE A 25 13.41 -2.74 0.27
N GLY A 26 14.68 -2.49 0.61
CA GLY A 26 15.72 -2.24 -0.39
C GLY A 26 15.67 -0.84 -1.02
N THR A 27 15.08 0.13 -0.32
CA THR A 27 15.33 1.57 -0.58
C THR A 27 16.82 1.90 -0.47
N ASP A 28 17.25 2.93 -1.19
CA ASP A 28 18.51 3.62 -0.89
C ASP A 28 18.30 4.79 0.08
N GLY A 29 19.40 5.37 0.55
CA GLY A 29 19.42 6.46 1.53
C GLY A 29 18.94 7.82 1.02
N ASN A 30 18.43 7.91 -0.23
CA ASN A 30 17.92 9.13 -0.85
C ASN A 30 16.48 8.93 -1.36
N LEU A 31 15.68 8.09 -0.69
CA LEU A 31 14.32 7.72 -1.12
C LEU A 31 14.27 6.99 -2.49
N GLY A 32 15.42 6.60 -3.05
CA GLY A 32 15.49 5.87 -4.33
C GLY A 32 15.27 4.37 -4.17
N GLY A 33 15.14 3.68 -5.31
CA GLY A 33 15.12 2.22 -5.36
C GLY A 33 13.87 1.57 -4.76
N GLY A 34 14.08 0.55 -3.93
CA GLY A 34 13.00 -0.25 -3.33
C GLY A 34 12.54 -1.42 -4.19
N SER A 35 12.15 -2.50 -3.50
CA SER A 35 11.56 -3.70 -4.08
C SER A 35 10.09 -3.44 -4.37
N ARG A 36 9.67 -3.69 -5.62
CA ARG A 36 8.28 -3.48 -6.06
C ARG A 36 7.96 -4.37 -7.25
N TRP A 37 6.69 -4.64 -7.50
CA TRP A 37 6.27 -5.31 -8.73
C TRP A 37 6.50 -4.38 -9.93
N ASN A 38 6.93 -4.94 -11.06
CA ASN A 38 7.11 -4.15 -12.28
C ASN A 38 5.75 -3.66 -12.80
N ALA A 39 5.64 -2.40 -13.25
CA ALA A 39 4.40 -1.92 -13.86
C ALA A 39 4.21 -2.43 -15.31
N ASP A 40 5.31 -2.63 -16.03
CA ASP A 40 5.30 -3.21 -17.37
C ASP A 40 5.43 -4.74 -17.33
N HIS A 41 4.84 -5.39 -18.33
CA HIS A 41 4.97 -6.84 -18.60
C HIS A 41 6.40 -7.36 -18.40
N TYR A 42 6.57 -8.32 -17.50
CA TYR A 42 7.91 -8.81 -17.12
C TYR A 42 7.92 -10.33 -16.96
N ILE A 43 8.75 -11.00 -17.76
CA ILE A 43 8.89 -12.46 -17.71
C ILE A 43 10.11 -12.86 -16.87
N HIS A 44 9.87 -13.66 -15.83
CA HIS A 44 10.90 -14.35 -15.05
C HIS A 44 10.71 -15.87 -15.15
N ASN A 45 11.75 -16.62 -15.53
CA ASN A 45 11.71 -18.08 -15.71
C ASN A 45 10.55 -18.62 -16.59
N GLY A 46 10.06 -17.81 -17.54
CA GLY A 46 8.95 -18.17 -18.43
C GLY A 46 7.56 -17.87 -17.86
N LEU A 47 7.47 -17.26 -16.68
CA LEU A 47 6.23 -16.79 -16.07
C LEU A 47 6.17 -15.26 -16.07
N GLU A 48 4.97 -14.71 -16.28
CA GLU A 48 4.65 -13.30 -16.02
C GLU A 48 4.84 -13.01 -14.52
N ARG A 49 5.43 -11.85 -14.19
CA ARG A 49 5.75 -11.35 -12.83
C ARG A 49 5.68 -9.82 -12.77
N SER A 50 4.55 -9.23 -13.16
CA SER A 50 4.33 -7.77 -13.13
C SER A 50 2.91 -7.41 -12.70
N LEU A 51 2.57 -6.13 -12.80
CA LEU A 51 1.20 -5.62 -12.64
C LEU A 51 0.38 -5.71 -13.95
N ASP A 52 0.96 -6.16 -15.07
CA ASP A 52 0.27 -6.33 -16.35
C ASP A 52 -0.83 -7.40 -16.26
N GLY A 53 -2.07 -6.95 -16.16
CA GLY A 53 -3.22 -7.82 -15.91
C GLY A 53 -3.50 -8.10 -14.43
N GLY A 54 -2.69 -7.60 -13.50
CA GLY A 54 -2.86 -7.72 -12.05
C GLY A 54 -2.14 -8.93 -11.42
N LEU A 55 -1.85 -8.81 -10.12
CA LEU A 55 -1.14 -9.84 -9.36
C LEU A 55 -2.07 -11.01 -9.07
N ARG A 56 -1.69 -12.22 -9.52
CA ARG A 56 -2.46 -13.42 -9.19
C ARG A 56 -2.07 -13.92 -7.81
N TYR A 57 -3.07 -14.34 -7.04
CA TYR A 57 -2.85 -15.08 -5.80
C TYR A 57 -3.45 -16.48 -5.89
N SER A 58 -2.76 -17.44 -5.28
CA SER A 58 -3.26 -18.81 -5.13
C SER A 58 -3.28 -19.24 -3.67
N MET A 59 -4.08 -20.24 -3.32
CA MET A 59 -4.23 -20.72 -1.94
C MET A 59 -3.84 -22.19 -1.80
N GLN A 60 -3.21 -22.54 -0.68
CA GLN A 60 -2.90 -23.93 -0.35
C GLN A 60 -4.17 -24.78 -0.30
N GLY A 61 -4.16 -25.88 -1.05
CA GLY A 61 -5.34 -26.74 -1.23
C GLY A 61 -6.28 -26.29 -2.35
N GLY A 62 -5.96 -25.22 -3.09
CA GLY A 62 -6.65 -24.81 -4.32
C GLY A 62 -8.06 -24.23 -4.13
N SER A 63 -8.53 -24.04 -2.90
CA SER A 63 -9.88 -23.53 -2.63
C SER A 63 -9.98 -22.83 -1.28
N PHE A 64 -10.94 -21.91 -1.16
CA PHE A 64 -11.26 -21.24 0.10
C PHE A 64 -11.63 -22.23 1.22
N GLU A 65 -12.27 -23.37 0.89
CA GLU A 65 -12.63 -24.41 1.86
C GLU A 65 -11.40 -25.16 2.37
N ALA A 66 -10.57 -25.68 1.47
CA ALA A 66 -9.34 -26.39 1.86
C ALA A 66 -8.37 -25.48 2.64
N TYR A 67 -8.30 -24.18 2.29
CA TYR A 67 -7.46 -23.22 3.00
C TYR A 67 -8.03 -22.84 4.37
N ARG A 68 -9.35 -22.61 4.50
CA ARG A 68 -10.01 -22.40 5.81
C ARG A 68 -9.76 -23.58 6.75
N ASP A 69 -9.91 -24.79 6.24
CA ASP A 69 -9.86 -26.03 7.03
C ASP A 69 -8.43 -26.43 7.41
N ALA A 70 -7.42 -25.70 6.93
CA ALA A 70 -6.05 -25.83 7.39
C ALA A 70 -5.80 -25.19 8.78
N PHE A 71 -6.73 -24.37 9.30
CA PHE A 71 -6.59 -23.64 10.57
C PHE A 71 -7.54 -24.14 11.66
N VAL A 72 -7.16 -23.91 12.93
CA VAL A 72 -8.05 -24.09 14.09
C VAL A 72 -8.72 -22.75 14.38
N TRP A 73 -10.05 -22.76 14.52
CA TRP A 73 -10.88 -21.56 14.70
C TRP A 73 -11.58 -21.54 16.06
N ASP A 74 -11.82 -20.36 16.63
CA ASP A 74 -12.67 -20.18 17.82
C ASP A 74 -14.16 -20.44 17.47
N THR A 75 -14.58 -19.97 16.30
CA THR A 75 -15.82 -20.26 15.60
C THR A 75 -15.47 -20.48 14.13
N ILE A 76 -15.69 -21.68 13.60
CA ILE A 76 -15.36 -21.99 12.19
C ILE A 76 -16.19 -21.07 11.27
N PRO A 77 -15.55 -20.20 10.46
CA PRO A 77 -16.27 -19.27 9.61
C PRO A 77 -16.98 -20.00 8.47
N SER A 78 -18.09 -19.42 7.97
CA SER A 78 -18.68 -19.96 6.74
C SER A 78 -17.73 -19.73 5.56
N ILE A 79 -17.85 -20.55 4.51
CA ILE A 79 -17.05 -20.37 3.29
C ILE A 79 -17.27 -18.97 2.69
N SER A 80 -18.48 -18.41 2.81
CA SER A 80 -18.80 -17.07 2.33
C SER A 80 -18.04 -16.00 3.11
N ASP A 81 -18.00 -16.12 4.44
CA ASP A 81 -17.33 -15.13 5.31
C ASP A 81 -15.82 -15.19 5.13
N PHE A 82 -15.24 -16.40 5.08
CA PHE A 82 -13.81 -16.59 4.84
C PHE A 82 -13.37 -16.13 3.43
N THR A 83 -14.21 -16.38 2.41
CA THR A 83 -13.98 -15.85 1.05
C THR A 83 -14.04 -14.31 1.04
N THR A 84 -14.92 -13.72 1.84
CA THR A 84 -15.08 -12.27 1.94
C THR A 84 -13.89 -11.64 2.65
N ALA A 85 -13.44 -12.22 3.77
CA ALA A 85 -12.24 -11.82 4.50
C ALA A 85 -10.99 -11.76 3.60
N ILE A 86 -10.66 -12.84 2.91
CA ILE A 86 -9.48 -12.88 2.01
C ILE A 86 -9.59 -11.82 0.91
N LYS A 87 -10.77 -11.67 0.29
CA LYS A 87 -10.98 -10.63 -0.74
C LYS A 87 -10.86 -9.22 -0.15
N GLN A 88 -11.30 -8.99 1.08
CA GLN A 88 -11.17 -7.70 1.75
C GLN A 88 -9.72 -7.37 2.08
N SER A 89 -8.92 -8.33 2.56
CA SER A 89 -7.48 -8.14 2.79
C SER A 89 -6.72 -7.72 1.53
N PHE A 90 -7.04 -8.30 0.36
CA PHE A 90 -6.47 -7.83 -0.91
C PHE A 90 -7.05 -6.48 -1.35
N ASN A 91 -8.37 -6.32 -1.31
CA ASN A 91 -9.04 -5.08 -1.76
C ASN A 91 -8.62 -3.84 -0.95
N ALA A 92 -8.25 -4.01 0.32
CA ALA A 92 -7.76 -2.92 1.17
C ALA A 92 -6.55 -2.20 0.56
N TRP A 93 -5.69 -2.92 -0.16
CA TRP A 93 -4.55 -2.35 -0.88
C TRP A 93 -4.92 -1.73 -2.24
N THR A 94 -6.15 -1.91 -2.74
CA THR A 94 -6.62 -1.36 -4.03
C THR A 94 -7.54 -0.15 -3.88
N VAL A 95 -8.10 0.13 -2.70
CA VAL A 95 -9.04 1.25 -2.54
C VAL A 95 -8.38 2.61 -2.79
N PRO A 96 -9.09 3.62 -3.35
CA PRO A 96 -8.57 4.98 -3.41
C PRO A 96 -8.26 5.50 -1.99
N ASP A 97 -7.18 6.27 -1.84
CA ASP A 97 -6.90 7.00 -0.61
C ASP A 97 -8.12 7.89 -0.27
N PRO A 98 -8.78 7.71 0.90
CA PRO A 98 -9.99 8.43 1.25
C PRO A 98 -9.77 9.93 1.53
N PHE A 99 -8.53 10.35 1.76
CA PHE A 99 -8.16 11.74 2.00
C PHE A 99 -7.74 12.47 0.72
N THR A 100 -6.89 11.85 -0.11
CA THR A 100 -6.36 12.49 -1.33
C THR A 100 -7.09 12.13 -2.62
N GLY A 101 -7.84 11.02 -2.62
CA GLY A 101 -8.46 10.44 -3.81
C GLY A 101 -7.51 9.65 -4.71
N LEU A 102 -6.22 9.53 -4.35
CA LEU A 102 -5.22 8.82 -5.16
C LEU A 102 -5.54 7.31 -5.27
N THR A 103 -5.70 6.86 -6.51
CA THR A 103 -5.92 5.46 -6.89
C THR A 103 -4.59 4.71 -7.07
N THR A 104 -4.64 3.41 -7.34
CA THR A 104 -3.45 2.61 -7.66
C THR A 104 -3.76 1.69 -8.83
N SER A 105 -2.73 1.23 -9.55
CA SER A 105 -2.87 0.17 -10.57
C SER A 105 -2.82 -1.24 -9.97
N LEU A 106 -2.60 -1.37 -8.65
CA LEU A 106 -2.68 -2.67 -7.98
C LEU A 106 -4.07 -3.27 -8.17
N SER A 107 -4.09 -4.51 -8.63
CA SER A 107 -5.28 -5.36 -8.71
C SER A 107 -4.88 -6.79 -8.43
N PHE A 108 -5.81 -7.57 -7.85
CA PHE A 108 -5.54 -8.93 -7.38
C PHE A 108 -6.53 -9.93 -7.97
N ILE A 109 -6.03 -11.03 -8.51
CA ILE A 109 -6.82 -12.07 -9.17
C ILE A 109 -6.66 -13.39 -8.44
N ASN A 110 -7.76 -14.04 -8.04
CA ASN A 110 -7.68 -15.41 -7.53
C ASN A 110 -7.42 -16.38 -8.70
N ASP A 111 -6.28 -17.06 -8.65
CA ASP A 111 -5.84 -18.04 -9.66
C ASP A 111 -5.72 -19.46 -9.07
N SER A 112 -6.30 -19.71 -7.89
CA SER A 112 -6.25 -21.01 -7.18
C SER A 112 -6.80 -22.20 -7.99
N ASP A 113 -7.61 -21.94 -9.02
CA ASP A 113 -8.15 -22.98 -9.93
C ASP A 113 -7.13 -23.44 -10.98
N ASN A 114 -6.13 -22.61 -11.31
CA ASN A 114 -5.12 -22.89 -12.35
C ASN A 114 -3.70 -23.07 -11.77
N THR A 115 -3.40 -22.41 -10.66
CA THR A 115 -2.08 -22.37 -10.03
C THR A 115 -2.15 -22.94 -8.62
N THR A 116 -1.30 -23.93 -8.33
CA THR A 116 -1.20 -24.55 -7.00
C THR A 116 -0.22 -23.78 -6.13
N ALA A 117 -0.67 -23.28 -4.98
CA ALA A 117 0.24 -22.78 -3.95
C ALA A 117 1.08 -23.93 -3.37
N VAL A 118 2.40 -23.86 -3.51
CA VAL A 118 3.34 -24.89 -3.03
C VAL A 118 4.38 -24.29 -2.10
N GLY A 119 4.06 -24.27 -0.81
CA GLY A 119 5.00 -23.85 0.23
C GLY A 119 6.07 -24.91 0.50
N ASN A 120 7.33 -24.50 0.61
CA ASN A 120 8.42 -25.33 1.15
C ASN A 120 8.67 -25.08 2.66
N GLY A 121 7.75 -24.37 3.31
CA GLY A 121 7.84 -23.91 4.71
C GLY A 121 8.19 -22.43 4.83
N PHE A 122 8.31 -21.95 6.07
CA PHE A 122 8.74 -20.57 6.35
C PHE A 122 10.11 -20.26 5.75
N ALA A 123 10.32 -18.99 5.37
CA ALA A 123 11.53 -18.44 4.76
C ALA A 123 11.91 -19.02 3.38
N THR A 124 10.91 -19.49 2.62
CA THR A 124 11.07 -19.87 1.21
C THR A 124 9.95 -19.24 0.38
N VAL A 125 10.27 -18.93 -0.88
CA VAL A 125 9.33 -18.35 -1.86
C VAL A 125 9.30 -19.23 -3.10
N ASN A 126 8.11 -19.67 -3.50
CA ASN A 126 7.92 -20.45 -4.72
C ASN A 126 7.73 -19.52 -5.93
N VAL A 127 8.84 -19.05 -6.51
CA VAL A 127 8.81 -18.21 -7.73
C VAL A 127 8.26 -18.92 -8.99
N LEU A 128 7.77 -20.16 -8.87
CA LEU A 128 7.04 -20.89 -9.91
C LEU A 128 5.52 -21.02 -9.64
N GLY A 129 5.03 -20.51 -8.50
CA GLY A 129 3.61 -20.43 -8.14
C GLY A 129 2.92 -19.22 -8.75
N ALA A 130 1.92 -18.67 -8.05
CA ALA A 130 1.30 -17.40 -8.43
C ALA A 130 2.26 -16.21 -8.16
N GLU A 131 1.82 -14.97 -8.36
CA GLU A 131 2.58 -13.82 -7.85
C GLU A 131 2.59 -13.82 -6.32
N ILE A 132 1.47 -14.22 -5.69
CA ILE A 132 1.30 -14.30 -4.23
C ILE A 132 0.70 -15.66 -3.83
N ASP A 133 1.49 -16.58 -3.27
CA ASP A 133 0.99 -17.86 -2.75
C ASP A 133 0.59 -17.73 -1.26
N LEU A 134 -0.67 -18.06 -0.92
CA LEU A 134 -1.18 -18.10 0.46
C LEU A 134 -1.03 -19.50 1.06
N LEU A 135 -0.29 -19.60 2.15
CA LEU A 135 0.20 -20.85 2.74
C LEU A 135 -0.18 -20.97 4.23
N ALA A 136 -0.50 -22.20 4.65
CA ALA A 136 -0.83 -22.57 6.02
C ALA A 136 0.30 -23.46 6.59
N SER A 137 1.17 -22.86 7.40
CA SER A 137 2.43 -23.46 7.85
C SER A 137 2.57 -23.44 9.38
N ASN A 138 3.15 -24.47 9.98
CA ASN A 138 3.27 -24.57 11.44
C ASN A 138 4.51 -23.80 11.93
N ALA A 139 4.30 -22.65 12.57
CA ALA A 139 5.38 -21.77 13.04
C ALA A 139 6.01 -22.22 14.39
N GLY A 140 5.84 -23.48 14.79
CA GLY A 140 6.42 -24.06 16.00
C GLY A 140 5.86 -23.58 17.34
N GLY A 141 4.81 -22.74 17.35
CA GLY A 141 4.19 -22.19 18.57
C GLY A 141 2.81 -21.58 18.31
N SER A 142 2.07 -21.31 19.38
CA SER A 142 0.62 -21.03 19.39
C SER A 142 0.18 -19.58 19.14
N GLY A 143 1.08 -18.68 18.74
CA GLY A 143 0.75 -17.28 18.50
C GLY A 143 0.10 -17.04 17.12
N MET A 144 -0.94 -16.22 17.05
CA MET A 144 -1.47 -15.71 15.77
C MET A 144 -0.40 -14.85 15.12
N ARG A 145 0.00 -15.19 13.90
CA ARG A 145 1.02 -14.48 13.10
C ARG A 145 0.98 -14.97 11.67
N GLY A 146 1.26 -14.07 10.74
CA GLY A 146 1.70 -14.40 9.40
C GLY A 146 3.22 -14.24 9.30
N THR A 147 3.75 -14.53 8.12
CA THR A 147 5.01 -13.97 7.63
C THR A 147 5.02 -14.05 6.11
N ALA A 148 5.08 -12.91 5.45
CA ALA A 148 5.36 -12.79 4.04
C ALA A 148 6.86 -12.90 3.77
N TYR A 149 7.20 -13.57 2.67
CA TYR A 149 8.52 -13.51 2.06
C TYR A 149 8.34 -13.16 0.60
N PHE A 150 9.28 -12.42 0.01
CA PHE A 150 9.32 -12.26 -1.45
C PHE A 150 10.74 -12.44 -1.95
N ASN A 151 10.85 -12.83 -3.22
CA ASN A 151 12.10 -12.78 -3.97
C ASN A 151 12.03 -11.60 -4.93
N ALA A 152 13.12 -10.86 -5.04
CA ALA A 152 13.29 -9.84 -6.07
C ALA A 152 14.50 -10.15 -6.95
N SER A 153 14.38 -9.81 -8.22
CA SER A 153 15.45 -9.86 -9.20
C SER A 153 16.24 -8.55 -9.21
N SER A 154 17.51 -8.59 -9.64
CA SER A 154 18.37 -7.41 -9.77
C SER A 154 18.04 -6.51 -10.97
N ASN A 155 16.82 -6.63 -11.52
CA ASN A 155 16.37 -5.84 -12.66
C ASN A 155 15.56 -4.65 -12.15
N ASN A 156 15.91 -3.46 -12.64
CA ASN A 156 15.15 -2.25 -12.42
C ASN A 156 13.72 -2.41 -12.96
N VAL A 157 12.74 -1.80 -12.28
CA VAL A 157 11.34 -1.81 -12.72
C VAL A 157 11.01 -0.64 -13.66
N THR A 158 9.89 -0.75 -14.37
CA THR A 158 9.09 0.40 -14.78
C THR A 158 8.14 0.79 -13.64
N LEU A 159 8.05 2.09 -13.35
CA LEU A 159 7.06 2.64 -12.42
C LEU A 159 5.68 2.72 -13.09
N THR A 160 4.61 2.72 -12.29
CA THR A 160 3.21 2.85 -12.75
C THR A 160 2.87 4.20 -13.40
N SER A 161 3.81 5.16 -13.35
CA SER A 161 3.83 6.41 -14.10
C SER A 161 4.48 6.31 -15.49
N GLY A 162 4.97 5.14 -15.88
CA GLY A 162 5.70 4.89 -17.14
C GLY A 162 7.20 5.20 -17.09
N THR A 163 7.76 5.59 -15.94
CA THR A 163 9.23 5.74 -15.80
C THR A 163 9.91 4.38 -15.85
N THR A 164 10.44 4.00 -17.02
CA THR A 164 11.20 2.76 -17.22
C THR A 164 12.58 2.78 -16.54
N ASN A 165 13.12 1.60 -16.24
CA ASN A 165 14.50 1.42 -15.74
C ASN A 165 14.81 2.19 -14.44
N TYR A 166 13.83 2.36 -13.54
CA TYR A 166 13.97 3.14 -12.31
C TYR A 166 15.18 2.68 -11.48
N ALA A 167 16.12 3.60 -11.20
CA ALA A 167 17.42 3.26 -10.64
C ALA A 167 17.31 2.65 -9.24
N ASN A 168 18.25 1.75 -8.90
CA ASN A 168 18.38 1.07 -7.61
C ASN A 168 17.14 0.25 -7.17
N SER A 169 16.20 -0.02 -8.08
CA SER A 169 14.98 -0.79 -7.80
C SER A 169 15.15 -2.26 -8.12
N TYR A 170 14.33 -3.10 -7.49
CA TYR A 170 14.36 -4.55 -7.63
C TYR A 170 12.98 -5.08 -7.97
N SER A 171 12.80 -5.65 -9.16
CA SER A 171 11.52 -6.25 -9.53
C SER A 171 11.25 -7.49 -8.69
N ILE A 172 10.18 -7.46 -7.90
CA ILE A 172 9.62 -8.64 -7.23
C ILE A 172 9.26 -9.69 -8.31
N ILE A 173 9.48 -10.97 -8.00
CA ILE A 173 9.29 -12.13 -8.91
C ILE A 173 8.50 -13.29 -8.28
N GLY A 174 7.87 -13.03 -7.14
CA GLY A 174 7.11 -14.01 -6.35
C GLY A 174 7.12 -13.62 -4.88
N ALA A 175 5.98 -13.81 -4.21
CA ALA A 175 5.82 -13.67 -2.77
C ALA A 175 4.99 -14.83 -2.20
N ASP A 176 5.32 -15.25 -0.98
CA ASP A 176 4.66 -16.35 -0.26
C ASP A 176 4.26 -15.87 1.13
N ILE A 177 2.96 -15.87 1.44
CA ILE A 177 2.42 -15.47 2.75
C ILE A 177 2.13 -16.73 3.58
N ASN A 178 2.87 -16.93 4.67
CA ASN A 178 2.71 -18.08 5.56
C ASN A 178 1.93 -17.72 6.83
N MET A 179 0.67 -18.13 6.91
CA MET A 179 -0.17 -17.99 8.10
C MET A 179 0.04 -19.18 9.07
N ASN A 180 0.19 -18.91 10.36
CA ASN A 180 0.50 -19.96 11.34
C ASN A 180 -0.66 -20.93 11.59
N ASN A 181 -0.51 -22.20 11.21
CA ASN A 181 -1.51 -23.26 11.45
C ASN A 181 -1.14 -24.25 12.57
N ASN A 182 -0.21 -23.89 13.46
CA ASN A 182 0.07 -24.70 14.64
C ASN A 182 -1.22 -24.97 15.43
N VAL A 183 -1.47 -26.24 15.81
CA VAL A 183 -2.72 -26.69 16.46
C VAL A 183 -3.07 -26.01 17.79
N GLY A 184 -2.11 -25.32 18.43
CA GLY A 184 -2.37 -24.48 19.61
C GLY A 184 -2.80 -23.04 19.28
N THR A 185 -2.75 -22.64 18.01
CA THR A 185 -3.16 -21.31 17.51
C THR A 185 -4.63 -21.38 17.13
N VAL A 186 -5.48 -20.74 17.93
CA VAL A 186 -6.92 -20.66 17.66
C VAL A 186 -7.21 -19.28 17.08
N TRP A 187 -7.59 -19.23 15.80
CA TRP A 187 -7.86 -17.99 15.08
C TRP A 187 -9.30 -17.52 15.26
N SER A 188 -9.50 -16.20 15.31
CA SER A 188 -10.77 -15.57 14.94
C SER A 188 -10.69 -15.03 13.51
N LEU A 189 -11.83 -14.84 12.85
CA LEU A 189 -11.84 -14.33 11.47
C LEU A 189 -11.27 -12.92 11.35
N ASP A 190 -11.52 -12.05 12.33
CA ASP A 190 -11.06 -10.66 12.29
C ASP A 190 -9.53 -10.57 12.44
N TRP A 191 -8.93 -11.35 13.34
CA TRP A 191 -7.47 -11.44 13.47
C TRP A 191 -6.82 -12.06 12.24
N PHE A 192 -7.43 -13.09 11.64
CA PHE A 192 -6.95 -13.66 10.38
C PHE A 192 -6.96 -12.61 9.26
N THR A 193 -8.06 -11.88 9.11
CA THR A 193 -8.23 -10.82 8.10
C THR A 193 -7.23 -9.68 8.32
N ARG A 194 -7.07 -9.22 9.56
CA ARG A 194 -6.15 -8.13 9.91
C ARG A 194 -4.70 -8.49 9.62
N ILE A 195 -4.25 -9.65 10.08
CA ILE A 195 -2.88 -10.13 9.84
C ILE A 195 -2.65 -10.37 8.35
N LEU A 196 -3.58 -11.03 7.63
CA LEU A 196 -3.44 -11.22 6.18
C LEU A 196 -3.33 -9.88 5.42
N THR A 197 -4.07 -8.85 5.82
CA THR A 197 -3.94 -7.50 5.22
C THR A 197 -2.54 -6.92 5.43
N HIS A 198 -1.97 -7.05 6.63
CA HIS A 198 -0.59 -6.64 6.91
C HIS A 198 0.44 -7.40 6.05
N GLU A 199 0.34 -8.74 5.99
CA GLU A 199 1.25 -9.56 5.17
C GLU A 199 1.18 -9.25 3.66
N ILE A 200 0.02 -8.82 3.14
CA ILE A 200 -0.10 -8.37 1.75
C ILE A 200 0.69 -7.08 1.51
N GLY A 201 0.81 -6.20 2.50
CA GLY A 201 1.69 -5.01 2.45
C GLY A 201 3.14 -5.39 2.18
N HIS A 202 3.64 -6.42 2.87
CA HIS A 202 4.97 -6.98 2.58
C HIS A 202 5.07 -7.65 1.21
N ALA A 203 4.04 -8.39 0.78
CA ALA A 203 4.00 -9.01 -0.55
C ALA A 203 4.00 -7.99 -1.72
N ILE A 204 3.63 -6.72 -1.45
CA ILE A 204 3.76 -5.60 -2.40
C ILE A 204 5.01 -4.73 -2.17
N GLY A 205 5.89 -5.07 -1.23
CA GLY A 205 7.22 -4.45 -1.06
C GLY A 205 7.40 -3.54 0.16
N MET A 206 6.38 -3.37 1.02
CA MET A 206 6.49 -2.56 2.24
C MET A 206 7.21 -3.33 3.35
N GLY A 207 8.04 -2.65 4.13
CA GLY A 207 8.65 -3.22 5.34
C GLY A 207 7.81 -2.97 6.59
N ASP A 208 8.17 -3.67 7.67
CA ASP A 208 7.70 -3.34 9.02
C ASP A 208 8.20 -1.94 9.42
N LEU A 209 7.39 -1.20 10.18
CA LEU A 209 7.83 0.08 10.76
C LEU A 209 8.98 -0.12 11.76
N GLU A 210 9.06 -1.27 12.43
CA GLU A 210 10.19 -1.65 13.27
C GLU A 210 11.51 -1.82 12.50
N ASP A 211 11.47 -2.11 11.19
CA ASP A 211 12.65 -2.24 10.33
C ASP A 211 13.23 -0.88 9.86
N ALA A 212 12.62 0.23 10.28
CA ALA A 212 13.08 1.60 10.07
C ALA A 212 14.56 1.85 10.42
N GLN A 213 15.14 1.11 11.36
CA GLN A 213 16.57 1.24 11.70
C GLN A 213 17.51 0.65 10.64
N THR A 214 17.00 -0.24 9.79
CA THR A 214 17.73 -0.92 8.71
C THR A 214 17.50 -0.23 7.37
N PHE A 215 16.24 0.01 7.00
CA PHE A 215 15.86 0.53 5.67
C PHE A 215 15.43 2.00 5.69
N GLY A 216 15.34 2.62 6.87
CA GLY A 216 14.71 3.93 7.02
C GLY A 216 13.20 3.88 6.78
N PHE A 217 12.49 4.86 7.33
CA PHE A 217 11.10 5.12 6.96
C PHE A 217 10.98 6.48 6.28
N ILE A 218 10.03 6.57 5.35
CA ILE A 218 9.75 7.75 4.54
C ILE A 218 8.61 8.51 5.19
N ASP A 219 8.85 9.78 5.52
CA ASP A 219 7.93 10.69 6.22
C ASP A 219 8.19 12.12 5.73
N ASP A 220 7.23 13.04 5.87
CA ASP A 220 7.45 14.45 5.49
C ASP A 220 7.97 15.36 6.62
N ASN A 221 7.87 14.95 7.90
CA ASN A 221 8.37 15.77 9.02
C ASN A 221 8.63 15.10 10.38
N PHE A 222 8.59 13.76 10.52
CA PHE A 222 8.69 13.01 11.79
C PHE A 222 9.41 13.70 12.98
N ASP A 223 8.75 13.74 14.14
CA ASP A 223 9.33 14.11 15.44
C ASP A 223 9.16 12.98 16.47
N PRO A 224 10.25 12.35 16.95
CA PRO A 224 10.15 11.30 17.98
C PRO A 224 9.57 11.77 19.32
N ASN A 225 9.43 13.08 19.55
CA ASN A 225 8.81 13.65 20.75
C ASN A 225 7.30 13.84 20.62
N ASP A 226 6.75 13.83 19.39
CA ASP A 226 5.32 13.85 19.13
C ASP A 226 4.97 12.79 18.08
N PRO A 227 5.10 11.48 18.38
CA PRO A 227 4.79 10.44 17.42
C PRO A 227 3.28 10.30 17.15
N VAL A 228 2.35 10.95 17.87
CA VAL A 228 0.92 10.91 17.47
C VAL A 228 0.62 12.03 16.49
N GLY A 229 1.08 13.25 16.80
CA GLY A 229 0.96 14.44 15.98
C GLY A 229 1.99 14.55 14.86
N THR A 230 3.00 13.66 14.84
CA THR A 230 3.90 13.36 13.71
C THR A 230 3.81 11.92 13.19
N LEU A 231 2.82 11.09 13.60
CA LEU A 231 2.45 9.85 12.91
C LEU A 231 0.91 9.67 12.65
N ASN A 232 0.22 10.51 11.84
CA ASN A 232 -1.12 10.23 11.25
C ASN A 232 -1.55 11.03 9.94
N ASN A 233 -0.71 11.75 9.19
CA ASN A 233 -1.10 12.56 7.99
C ASN A 233 -1.03 11.78 6.68
N SER A 234 -1.53 12.40 5.60
CA SER A 234 -1.17 11.98 4.24
C SER A 234 -0.13 12.92 3.63
N TRP A 235 1.04 12.36 3.30
CA TRP A 235 2.07 12.96 2.45
C TRP A 235 2.02 12.42 1.01
N ALA A 236 0.99 11.63 0.65
CA ALA A 236 0.86 10.97 -0.65
C ALA A 236 0.93 11.93 -1.85
N LEU A 237 0.44 13.16 -1.69
CA LEU A 237 0.47 14.22 -2.72
C LEU A 237 1.85 14.90 -2.90
N GLN A 238 2.82 14.64 -2.02
CA GLN A 238 4.19 15.16 -2.13
C GLN A 238 5.08 14.29 -3.02
N ILE A 239 4.62 13.07 -3.31
CA ILE A 239 5.35 12.06 -4.08
C ILE A 239 5.43 12.51 -5.53
N ASN A 240 6.64 12.66 -6.05
CA ASN A 240 6.87 12.90 -7.47
C ASN A 240 6.63 11.59 -8.24
N PRO A 241 5.57 11.47 -9.06
CA PRO A 241 5.20 10.19 -9.62
C PRO A 241 6.19 9.69 -10.68
N LEU A 242 6.95 10.60 -11.31
CA LEU A 242 7.97 10.26 -12.30
C LEU A 242 9.28 9.79 -11.66
N ASN A 243 9.62 10.31 -10.49
CA ASN A 243 10.80 9.92 -9.74
C ASN A 243 10.56 10.13 -8.22
N PRO A 244 10.14 9.08 -7.48
CA PRO A 244 9.91 9.17 -6.05
C PRO A 244 11.12 9.67 -5.24
N ALA A 245 12.36 9.46 -5.70
CA ALA A 245 13.57 10.00 -5.06
C ALA A 245 13.68 11.54 -5.14
N ASP A 246 13.05 12.17 -6.16
CA ASP A 246 12.99 13.63 -6.33
C ASP A 246 11.73 14.25 -5.67
N SER A 247 11.10 13.56 -4.72
CA SER A 247 9.91 14.06 -4.01
C SER A 247 10.30 15.22 -3.07
N ILE A 248 9.63 16.37 -3.20
CA ILE A 248 9.94 17.56 -2.42
C ILE A 248 9.14 17.55 -1.12
N GLY A 249 9.83 17.62 0.01
CA GLY A 249 9.23 17.63 1.36
C GLY A 249 9.38 16.31 2.10
N LEU A 250 9.57 15.21 1.39
CA LEU A 250 9.83 13.90 2.00
C LEU A 250 11.28 13.78 2.50
N SER A 251 11.49 12.95 3.52
CA SER A 251 12.79 12.61 4.08
C SER A 251 12.78 11.20 4.65
N GLN A 252 13.97 10.62 4.79
CA GLN A 252 14.16 9.28 5.33
C GLN A 252 14.72 9.36 6.74
N TYR A 253 14.06 8.70 7.67
CA TYR A 253 14.33 8.76 9.10
C TYR A 253 14.73 7.36 9.62
N PHE A 254 15.63 7.32 10.61
CA PHE A 254 16.25 6.08 11.12
C PHE A 254 16.14 5.96 12.66
N ASN A 255 15.35 6.83 13.28
CA ASN A 255 15.20 6.96 14.73
C ASN A 255 13.80 6.52 15.24
N LEU A 256 12.98 5.88 14.40
CA LEU A 256 11.76 5.22 14.85
C LEU A 256 12.12 4.02 15.72
N THR A 257 11.30 3.80 16.75
CA THR A 257 11.48 2.71 17.71
C THR A 257 10.10 2.15 18.06
N PRO A 258 9.99 0.88 18.51
CA PRO A 258 8.70 0.31 18.90
C PRO A 258 7.94 1.14 19.95
N ASN A 259 8.65 1.88 20.82
CA ASN A 259 8.02 2.74 21.82
C ASN A 259 7.24 3.92 21.19
N HIS A 260 7.64 4.38 20.00
CA HIS A 260 6.92 5.44 19.26
C HIS A 260 5.61 4.90 18.68
N LEU A 261 5.61 3.65 18.21
CA LEU A 261 4.44 2.95 17.66
C LEU A 261 3.42 2.61 18.75
N THR A 262 3.86 2.26 19.96
CA THR A 262 2.96 1.95 21.09
C THR A 262 2.21 3.16 21.70
N ASN A 263 2.25 4.36 21.08
CA ASN A 263 1.51 5.51 21.58
C ASN A 263 0.04 5.43 21.15
N ALA A 264 -0.87 5.65 22.09
CA ALA A 264 -2.31 5.56 21.83
C ALA A 264 -2.73 6.56 20.72
N GLY A 265 -3.23 6.01 19.60
CA GLY A 265 -3.61 6.77 18.42
C GLY A 265 -2.63 6.65 17.24
N VAL A 266 -1.46 6.02 17.41
CA VAL A 266 -0.62 5.53 16.31
C VAL A 266 -1.11 4.13 15.96
N ASP A 267 -2.10 4.04 15.07
CA ASP A 267 -2.81 2.80 14.78
C ASP A 267 -2.47 2.26 13.37
N LEU A 268 -1.17 2.27 13.04
CA LEU A 268 -0.59 1.93 11.72
C LEU A 268 -0.59 0.43 11.45
N LEU A 269 -1.16 0.00 10.33
CA LEU A 269 -1.26 -1.41 9.94
C LEU A 269 0.12 -2.08 9.83
N MET A 270 1.15 -1.36 9.36
CA MET A 270 2.48 -1.91 9.11
C MET A 270 3.41 -1.95 10.33
N GLU A 271 2.90 -1.82 11.56
CA GLU A 271 3.64 -2.24 12.75
C GLU A 271 3.55 -3.77 12.94
N SER A 272 4.62 -4.42 13.38
CA SER A 272 4.56 -5.87 13.70
C SER A 272 3.89 -6.15 15.05
N ARG A 273 3.82 -5.17 15.94
CA ARG A 273 3.49 -5.35 17.38
C ARG A 273 2.07 -4.96 17.80
N GLY A 274 1.17 -4.89 16.84
CA GLY A 274 -0.23 -4.57 17.04
C GLY A 274 -1.03 -4.53 15.75
N VAL A 275 -0.35 -4.55 14.58
CA VAL A 275 -0.93 -4.47 13.24
C VAL A 275 -1.96 -3.34 13.11
N GLY A 276 -1.71 -2.22 13.81
CA GLY A 276 -2.54 -1.03 13.79
C GLY A 276 -3.89 -1.21 14.48
N VAL A 277 -4.00 -2.10 15.47
CA VAL A 277 -5.26 -2.30 16.21
C VAL A 277 -5.31 -1.32 17.38
N GLY A 278 -6.06 -0.23 17.19
CA GLY A 278 -6.23 0.82 18.20
C GLY A 278 -7.60 1.51 18.15
N PRO A 279 -7.80 2.59 18.94
CA PRO A 279 -9.09 3.27 19.06
C PRO A 279 -9.61 3.90 17.76
N ASN A 280 -8.73 4.28 16.84
CA ASN A 280 -9.06 4.88 15.55
C ASN A 280 -9.12 3.83 14.42
N ASN A 281 -8.46 2.69 14.60
CA ASN A 281 -8.42 1.59 13.64
C ASN A 281 -8.74 0.23 14.31
N PRO A 282 -10.00 0.02 14.75
CA PRO A 282 -10.39 -1.16 15.52
C PRO A 282 -10.26 -2.45 14.70
N LEU A 283 -10.19 -3.61 15.38
CA LEU A 283 -9.95 -4.91 14.74
C LEU A 283 -10.98 -5.24 13.64
N GLU A 284 -12.23 -4.83 13.84
CA GLU A 284 -13.35 -5.00 12.90
C GLU A 284 -13.31 -4.06 11.69
N ASN A 285 -12.32 -3.14 11.60
CA ASN A 285 -12.12 -2.31 10.42
C ASN A 285 -11.56 -3.16 9.26
N LEU A 286 -12.42 -3.43 8.29
CA LEU A 286 -12.14 -4.22 7.08
C LEU A 286 -11.26 -3.48 6.06
N MET A 287 -11.01 -2.18 6.25
CA MET A 287 -10.10 -1.36 5.45
C MET A 287 -9.08 -0.68 6.38
N PRO A 288 -8.12 -1.43 6.95
CA PRO A 288 -7.28 -0.97 8.05
C PRO A 288 -6.10 -0.09 7.66
N LEU A 289 -5.97 0.30 6.38
CA LEU A 289 -4.93 1.24 5.94
C LEU A 289 -5.24 2.63 6.48
N THR A 290 -4.22 3.26 7.06
CA THR A 290 -4.21 4.68 7.41
C THR A 290 -3.58 5.48 6.25
N ASN A 291 -3.45 6.80 6.45
CA ASN A 291 -2.93 7.71 5.44
C ASN A 291 -1.53 7.32 4.92
N ASP A 292 -0.75 6.58 5.69
CA ASP A 292 0.66 6.27 5.43
C ASP A 292 0.87 4.97 4.71
N GLU A 293 0.02 3.98 4.97
CA GLU A 293 -0.08 2.85 4.08
C GLU A 293 -0.56 3.32 2.69
N TYR A 294 -1.47 4.30 2.62
CA TYR A 294 -1.83 4.92 1.34
C TYR A 294 -0.65 5.67 0.70
N ALA A 295 0.05 6.52 1.45
CA ALA A 295 1.17 7.31 0.92
C ALA A 295 2.37 6.44 0.51
N THR A 296 2.75 5.47 1.33
CA THR A 296 3.81 4.49 1.03
C THR A 296 3.44 3.60 -0.14
N ARG A 297 2.16 3.21 -0.28
CA ARG A 297 1.66 2.55 -1.50
C ARG A 297 1.81 3.44 -2.73
N GLN A 298 1.52 4.75 -2.63
CA GLN A 298 1.79 5.70 -3.73
C GLN A 298 3.29 5.89 -4.00
N PHE A 299 4.15 5.67 -3.01
CA PHE A 299 5.60 5.72 -3.19
C PHE A 299 6.12 4.49 -3.95
N LEU A 300 5.54 3.32 -3.68
CA LEU A 300 5.79 2.07 -4.40
C LEU A 300 5.18 2.07 -5.81
N TYR A 301 3.94 2.50 -5.93
CA TYR A 301 3.11 2.44 -7.13
C TYR A 301 2.60 3.84 -7.50
N PRO A 302 3.50 4.79 -7.84
CA PRO A 302 3.13 6.16 -8.15
C PRO A 302 2.30 6.23 -9.43
N THR A 303 1.05 6.64 -9.32
CA THR A 303 0.22 6.99 -10.46
C THR A 303 0.20 8.50 -10.66
N PHE A 304 -0.04 8.97 -11.88
CA PHE A 304 -0.46 10.36 -12.04
C PHE A 304 -1.84 10.53 -11.40
N LEU A 305 -2.07 11.70 -10.80
CA LEU A 305 -3.44 12.18 -10.68
C LEU A 305 -3.99 12.30 -12.11
N GLU A 306 -4.95 11.44 -12.47
CA GLU A 306 -5.93 11.76 -13.50
C GLU A 306 -6.79 12.92 -13.00
N VAL A 307 -6.18 14.11 -12.99
CA VAL A 307 -6.96 15.33 -13.01
C VAL A 307 -7.65 15.29 -14.37
N ASP A 308 -8.98 15.12 -14.35
CA ASP A 308 -9.87 15.43 -15.47
C ASP A 308 -9.75 16.93 -15.79
N ILE A 309 -8.61 17.33 -16.37
CA ILE A 309 -8.42 18.62 -17.01
C ILE A 309 -9.32 18.54 -18.24
N PRO A 310 -10.45 19.28 -18.28
CA PRO A 310 -11.34 19.21 -19.43
C PRO A 310 -10.51 19.57 -20.65
N GLU A 311 -10.44 18.68 -21.64
CA GLU A 311 -9.55 18.86 -22.78
C GLU A 311 -9.70 20.30 -23.32
N PRO A 312 -8.61 20.97 -23.76
CA PRO A 312 -8.71 22.33 -24.29
C PRO A 312 -9.79 22.49 -25.36
N SER A 313 -10.10 21.42 -26.10
CA SER A 313 -11.24 21.28 -27.01
C SER A 313 -12.59 21.64 -26.38
N THR A 314 -12.91 21.12 -25.18
CA THR A 314 -14.17 21.38 -24.46
C THR A 314 -14.29 22.84 -24.00
N LEU A 315 -13.21 23.44 -23.49
CA LEU A 315 -13.18 24.85 -23.11
C LEU A 315 -13.33 25.77 -24.34
N ILE A 316 -12.73 25.41 -25.47
CA ILE A 316 -12.89 26.12 -26.74
C ILE A 316 -14.34 26.02 -27.23
N ILE A 317 -14.96 24.83 -27.21
CA ILE A 317 -16.36 24.63 -27.61
C ILE A 317 -17.32 25.43 -26.72
N PHE A 318 -17.08 25.45 -25.39
CA PHE A 318 -17.87 26.25 -24.46
C PHE A 318 -17.72 27.77 -24.72
N GLY A 319 -16.49 28.22 -24.99
CA GLY A 319 -16.20 29.59 -25.41
C GLY A 319 -16.90 29.99 -26.71
N LEU A 320 -16.88 29.12 -27.72
CA LEU A 320 -17.58 29.31 -29.00
C LEU A 320 -19.11 29.35 -28.82
N GLY A 321 -19.67 28.50 -27.95
CA GLY A 321 -21.09 28.52 -27.59
C GLY A 321 -21.52 29.85 -26.95
N ILE A 322 -20.74 30.37 -26.00
CA ILE A 322 -20.97 31.70 -25.41
C ILE A 322 -20.86 32.81 -26.46
N LEU A 323 -19.93 32.69 -27.40
CA LEU A 323 -19.76 33.67 -28.49
C LEU A 323 -20.98 33.69 -29.41
N ALA A 324 -21.48 32.52 -29.82
CA ALA A 324 -22.68 32.38 -30.65
C ALA A 324 -23.93 32.96 -29.97
N LEU A 325 -24.12 32.68 -28.67
CA LEU A 325 -25.21 33.25 -27.86
C LEU A 325 -25.12 34.79 -27.74
N ARG A 326 -23.91 35.36 -27.67
CA ARG A 326 -23.71 36.81 -27.71
C ARG A 326 -23.97 37.43 -29.08
N LEU A 327 -23.64 36.73 -30.16
CA LEU A 327 -23.87 37.21 -31.52
C LEU A 327 -25.37 37.24 -31.87
N ASN A 328 -26.12 36.18 -31.57
CA ASN A 328 -27.57 36.14 -31.76
C ASN A 328 -28.33 37.20 -30.93
N ARG A 329 -27.77 37.66 -29.81
CA ARG A 329 -28.35 38.74 -28.99
C ARG A 329 -28.19 40.16 -29.56
N LYS A 330 -27.48 40.33 -30.67
CA LYS A 330 -27.37 41.61 -31.40
C LYS A 330 -28.23 41.65 -32.68
N SER A 331 -29.00 40.60 -32.93
CA SER A 331 -29.83 40.43 -34.14
C SER A 331 -31.32 40.69 -33.90
N THR A 332 -31.68 41.23 -32.73
CA THR A 332 -33.01 41.62 -32.27
C THR A 332 -32.94 42.99 -31.61
#